data_AF-A0A5K0Y032-F1
#
_entry.id   AF-A0A5K0Y032-F1
#
_cell.length_a   1.000
_cell.length_b   1.000
_cell.length_c   1.000
_cell.angle_alpha   90.00
_cell.angle_beta   90.00
_cell.angle_gamma   90.00
#
_symmetry.space_group_name_H-M   'P 1'
#
loop_
_entity.id
_entity.type
_entity.pdbx_description
1 polymer ?
#
loop_
_entity_poly.entity_id
_entity_poly.type
_entity_poly.pdbx_seq_one_letter_code
_entity_poly.pdbx_strand_id
1 'polypeptide(L)' 'SHGIFRLSDPGGITVIRNCQQRGFHPHDEPPDGRPIYEHCTHVYMNPSLKFDVVDLR' A
#
# COMPACT_ATOMS: atom_id res chain seq x y z
N SER A 1 1.99 -7.18 16.28
CA SER A 1 2.63 -6.21 15.37
C SER A 1 1.72 -6.02 14.17
N HIS A 2 1.55 -4.79 13.69
CA HIS A 2 0.66 -4.47 12.57
C HIS A 2 1.50 -4.07 11.36
N GLY A 3 1.05 -4.43 10.15
CA GLY A 3 1.72 -4.05 8.91
C GLY A 3 1.28 -2.67 8.44
N ILE A 4 2.24 -1.80 8.12
CA ILE A 4 2.02 -0.52 7.45
C ILE A 4 2.74 -0.63 6.11
N PHE A 5 1.98 -0.51 5.03
CA PHE A 5 2.45 -0.79 3.68
C PHE A 5 2.28 0.40 2.76
N ARG A 6 3.12 0.45 1.72
CA ARG A 6 3.01 1.36 0.58
C ARG A 6 3.18 0.58 -0.71
N LEU A 7 2.76 1.16 -1.83
CA LEU A 7 3.15 0.64 -3.15
C LEU A 7 4.65 0.82 -3.35
N SER A 8 5.28 -0.19 -3.95
CA SER A 8 6.67 -0.08 -4.41
C SER A 8 6.76 0.94 -5.55
N ASP A 9 7.86 1.68 -5.57
CA ASP A 9 8.09 2.79 -6.51
C ASP A 9 9.41 2.55 -7.27
N PRO A 10 9.41 2.50 -8.61
CA PRO A 10 8.27 2.75 -9.51
C PRO A 10 7.38 1.55 -9.79
N GLY A 11 7.79 0.33 -9.43
CA GLY A 11 7.18 -0.93 -9.89
C GLY A 11 5.69 -1.05 -9.59
N GLY A 12 5.32 -1.15 -8.31
CA GLY A 12 3.92 -1.29 -7.88
C GLY A 12 3.04 -0.12 -8.28
N ILE A 13 3.55 1.12 -8.20
CA ILE A 13 2.83 2.31 -8.68
C ILE A 13 2.49 2.19 -10.17
N THR A 14 3.44 1.73 -11.00
CA THR A 14 3.24 1.61 -12.45
C THR A 14 2.23 0.51 -12.78
N VAL A 15 2.32 -0.65 -12.13
CA VAL A 15 1.39 -1.78 -12.33
C VAL A 15 -0.04 -1.38 -12.03
N ILE A 16 -0.28 -0.78 -10.85
CA ILE A 16 -1.64 -0.43 -10.42
C ILE A 16 -2.21 0.74 -11.24
N ARG A 17 -1.39 1.77 -11.51
CA ARG A 17 -1.84 2.95 -12.26
C ARG A 17 -2.29 2.61 -13.68
N ASN A 18 -1.64 1.65 -14.33
CA ASN A 18 -1.92 1.29 -15.72
C ASN A 18 -3.03 0.24 -15.86
N CYS A 19 -3.53 -0.33 -14.77
CA CYS A 19 -4.62 -1.29 -14.81
C CYS A 19 -5.98 -0.60 -14.95
N GLN A 20 -6.82 -1.12 -15.86
CA GLN A 20 -8.17 -0.62 -16.13
C GLN A 20 -9.26 -1.65 -15.77
N GLN A 21 -8.88 -2.80 -15.21
CA GLN A 21 -9.82 -3.85 -14.84
C GLN A 21 -10.65 -3.42 -13.62
N ARG A 22 -11.91 -3.87 -13.59
CA ARG A 22 -12.87 -3.56 -12.53
C ARG A 22 -13.24 -4.83 -11.77
N GLY A 23 -13.64 -4.66 -10.51
CA GLY A 23 -13.92 -5.79 -9.62
C GLY A 23 -12.64 -6.49 -9.16
N PHE A 24 -12.79 -7.63 -8.51
CA PHE A 24 -11.65 -8.41 -8.01
C PHE A 24 -10.94 -9.13 -9.15
N HIS A 25 -9.63 -8.90 -9.27
CA HIS A 25 -8.76 -9.52 -10.26
C HIS A 25 -7.30 -9.59 -9.75
N PRO A 26 -6.48 -10.53 -10.27
CA PRO A 26 -5.07 -10.66 -9.89
C PRO A 26 -4.16 -9.65 -10.61
N HIS A 27 -2.95 -9.48 -10.10
CA HIS A 27 -1.86 -8.73 -10.72
C HIS A 27 -0.55 -9.51 -10.70
N ASP A 28 0.19 -9.44 -11.80
CA ASP A 28 1.57 -9.94 -11.86
C ASP A 28 2.54 -8.99 -11.15
N GLU A 29 3.68 -9.54 -10.72
CA GLU A 29 4.78 -8.73 -10.17
C GLU A 29 5.31 -7.74 -11.23
N PRO A 30 5.84 -6.57 -10.82
CA PRO A 30 6.53 -5.68 -11.73
C PRO A 30 7.76 -6.35 -12.36
N PRO A 31 8.27 -5.84 -13.50
CA PRO A 31 9.36 -6.48 -14.26
C PRO A 31 10.68 -6.65 -13.49
N ASP A 32 10.86 -5.94 -12.39
CA ASP A 32 12.03 -6.04 -11.51
C ASP A 32 11.94 -7.19 -10.50
N GLY A 33 10.84 -7.95 -10.50
CA GLY A 33 10.60 -9.08 -9.59
C GLY A 33 10.40 -8.68 -8.14
N ARG A 34 10.15 -7.39 -7.86
CA ARG A 34 9.86 -6.91 -6.50
C ARG A 34 8.36 -7.02 -6.21
N PRO A 35 7.94 -7.11 -4.95
CA PRO A 35 6.51 -7.06 -4.63
C PRO A 35 5.84 -5.73 -5.08
N ILE A 36 4.54 -5.78 -5.37
CA ILE A 36 3.72 -4.58 -5.68
C ILE A 36 3.63 -3.64 -4.47
N TYR A 37 3.76 -4.16 -3.26
CA TYR A 37 3.74 -3.40 -2.01
C TYR A 37 4.85 -3.84 -1.07
N GLU A 38 5.34 -2.90 -0.27
CA GLU A 38 6.42 -3.10 0.69
C GLU A 38 6.12 -2.42 2.03
N HIS A 39 6.83 -2.82 3.08
CA HIS A 39 6.72 -2.19 4.40
C HIS A 39 7.22 -0.74 4.36
N CYS A 40 6.50 0.17 5.03
CA CYS A 40 6.93 1.56 5.16
C CYS A 40 8.14 1.68 6.10
N THR A 41 9.25 2.22 5.59
CA THR A 41 10.48 2.48 6.37
C THR A 41 10.52 3.88 7.00
N HIS A 42 9.60 4.76 6.62
CA HIS A 42 9.55 6.18 7.00
C HIS A 42 8.33 6.51 7.88
N VAL A 43 7.74 5.51 8.53
CA VAL A 43 6.62 5.67 9.46
C VAL A 43 7.10 5.38 10.88
N TYR A 44 6.80 6.31 11.79
CA TYR A 44 7.06 6.16 13.21
C TYR A 44 5.74 5.99 13.97
N MET A 45 5.64 4.93 14.78
CA MET A 45 4.45 4.64 15.58
C MET A 45 4.61 5.17 17.00
N ASN A 46 3.78 6.14 17.37
CA ASN A 46 3.73 6.69 18.71
C ASN A 46 2.43 6.23 19.41
N PRO A 47 2.50 5.33 20.41
CA PRO A 47 1.31 4.82 21.10
C PRO A 47 0.63 5.88 22.00
N SER A 48 1.32 6.98 22.30
CA SER A 48 0.81 8.05 23.16
C SER A 48 0.17 9.20 22.39
N LEU A 49 0.17 9.13 21.06
CA LEU A 49 -0.43 10.17 20.22
C LEU A 49 -1.96 10.10 20.34
N LYS A 50 -2.58 11.23 20.69
CA LYS A 50 -4.04 11.34 20.66
C LYS A 50 -4.53 11.41 19.21
N PHE A 51 -5.59 10.68 18.91
CA PHE A 51 -6.30 10.76 17.63
C PHE A 51 -7.81 10.65 17.87
N ASP A 52 -8.59 11.35 17.05
CA ASP A 52 -10.05 11.30 17.10
C ASP A 52 -10.58 10.40 15.99
N VAL A 53 -11.64 9.65 16.28
CA VAL A 53 -12.36 8.84 15.29
C VAL A 53 -13.72 9.48 15.06
N VAL A 54 -13.99 9.87 13.82
CA VAL A 54 -15.31 10.36 13.39
C VAL A 54 -15.94 9.28 12.54
N ASP A 55 -17.03 8.70 13.03
CA ASP A 55 -17.80 7.69 12.30
C ASP A 55 -18.93 8.36 11.50
N LEU A 56 -19.00 8.06 10.21
CA LEU A 56 -19.98 8.61 9.25
C LEU A 56 -20.92 7.53 8.68
N ARG A 57 -20.85 6.30 9.21
CA ARG A 57 -21.60 5.14 8.71
C ARG A 57 -23.08 5.16 9.10
#